data_AF-W2Q3X3-F1
#
_entry.id   AF-W2Q3X3-F1
#
_cell.length_a   1.000
_cell.length_b   1.000
_cell.length_c   1.000
_cell.angle_alpha   90.00
_cell.angle_beta   90.00
_cell.angle_gamma   90.00
#
_symmetry.space_group_name_H-M   'P 1'
#
loop_
_entity.id
_entity.type
_entity.pdbx_description
1 polymer ?
#
loop_
_entity_poly.entity_id
_entity_poly.type
_entity_poly.pdbx_seq_one_letter_code
_entity_poly.pdbx_strand_id
1 'polypeptide(L)'
;MALSRNFRTTYYKTLGVPVVQHIVDVDASFAALLSERAVNVPQLLKLALELGIAPQYRARIWLLLVGVIPPYPGIWSFALKERRAMFEDVVEAAQVLQTKDETNGDEGSDVHYDFLELLGDGEEIDKETAPPPSLQELKRLVHLHRTYRREIAACDAPLLYGVDDPDFLLSVARVVYEVLTQEAERFWCFTRLLELFHDGLELVDPVVTLDTLYNAPLADFEGVFLRTLDVKRRRLTADGMSSLHMLKSSHDEEYGRRR
;
A
#
# COMPACT_ATOMS: atom_id res chain seq x y z
N MET A 1 20.13 -33.75 8.19
CA MET A 1 18.71 -33.34 8.10
C MET A 1 18.71 -32.05 7.25
N ALA A 2 17.99 -31.88 6.15
CA ALA A 2 16.71 -32.43 5.72
C ALA A 2 16.73 -32.76 4.21
N LEU A 3 16.36 -34.00 3.87
CA LEU A 3 15.99 -34.43 2.53
C LEU A 3 14.45 -34.52 2.50
N SER A 4 13.76 -33.40 2.69
CA SER A 4 12.33 -33.29 2.38
C SER A 4 12.14 -32.85 0.92
N ARG A 5 12.86 -33.50 0.00
CA ARG A 5 12.56 -33.38 -1.43
C ARG A 5 11.26 -34.14 -1.65
N ASN A 6 10.14 -33.43 -1.62
CA ASN A 6 8.76 -33.93 -1.69
C ASN A 6 8.62 -35.18 -2.59
N PHE A 7 8.69 -36.38 -2.00
CA PHE A 7 8.54 -37.67 -2.69
C PHE A 7 7.29 -37.70 -3.57
N ARG A 8 6.23 -37.06 -3.07
CA ARG A 8 4.93 -36.94 -3.72
C ARG A 8 4.99 -36.23 -5.09
N THR A 9 5.78 -35.16 -5.20
CA THR A 9 5.96 -34.42 -6.47
C THR A 9 6.76 -35.23 -7.49
N THR A 10 7.75 -36.00 -7.03
CA THR A 10 8.56 -36.86 -7.91
C THR A 10 7.71 -38.03 -8.42
N TYR A 11 6.89 -38.64 -7.55
CA TYR A 11 5.99 -39.73 -7.90
C TYR A 11 4.92 -39.33 -8.94
N TYR A 12 4.24 -38.20 -8.76
CA TYR A 12 3.25 -37.75 -9.75
C TYR A 12 3.89 -37.36 -11.09
N LYS A 13 5.10 -36.78 -11.06
CA LYS A 13 5.87 -36.47 -12.27
C LYS A 13 6.28 -37.72 -13.05
N THR A 14 6.64 -38.81 -12.36
CA THR A 14 6.97 -40.10 -13.01
C THR A 14 5.74 -40.79 -13.61
N LEU A 15 4.53 -40.48 -13.15
CA LEU A 15 3.29 -41.05 -13.67
C LEU A 15 2.68 -40.26 -14.84
N GLY A 16 3.35 -39.19 -15.31
CA GLY A 16 2.83 -38.34 -16.39
C GLY A 16 1.58 -37.54 -16.02
N VAL A 17 1.19 -37.56 -14.74
CA VAL A 17 0.12 -36.71 -14.21
C VAL A 17 0.68 -35.30 -14.11
N PRO A 18 0.09 -34.28 -14.76
CA PRO A 18 0.52 -32.91 -14.57
C PRO A 18 0.46 -32.61 -13.08
N VAL A 19 1.63 -32.41 -12.48
CA VAL A 19 1.75 -32.09 -11.06
C VAL A 19 1.09 -30.74 -10.90
N VAL A 20 -0.14 -30.80 -10.41
CA VAL A 20 -0.94 -29.65 -10.07
C VAL A 20 -0.07 -28.73 -9.22
N GLN A 21 0.13 -27.48 -9.67
CA GLN A 21 0.79 -26.40 -8.93
C GLN A 21 0.16 -26.10 -7.55
N HIS A 22 -0.85 -26.86 -7.11
CA HIS A 22 -1.50 -26.75 -5.80
C HIS A 22 -0.68 -27.29 -4.61
N ILE A 23 0.61 -27.61 -4.78
CA ILE A 23 1.56 -27.77 -3.67
C ILE A 23 2.69 -26.74 -3.82
N VAL A 24 2.34 -25.51 -4.20
CA VAL A 24 3.22 -24.37 -3.96
C VAL A 24 3.09 -24.06 -2.48
N ASP A 25 4.16 -24.29 -1.74
CA ASP A 25 4.30 -23.78 -0.39
C ASP A 25 4.31 -22.25 -0.49
N VAL A 26 3.15 -21.64 -0.19
CA VAL A 26 2.89 -20.20 -0.31
C VAL A 26 3.91 -19.44 0.54
N ASP A 27 4.18 -19.94 1.74
CA ASP A 27 5.10 -19.32 2.70
C ASP A 27 6.53 -19.37 2.20
N ALA A 28 6.96 -20.53 1.68
CA ALA A 28 8.29 -20.66 1.08
C ALA A 28 8.46 -19.77 -0.16
N SER A 29 7.39 -19.56 -0.92
CA SER A 29 7.40 -18.73 -2.13
C SER A 29 7.56 -17.24 -1.80
N PHE A 30 6.81 -16.74 -0.80
CA PHE A 30 7.00 -15.37 -0.32
C PHE A 30 8.36 -15.19 0.36
N ALA A 31 8.80 -16.15 1.19
CA ALA A 31 10.11 -16.11 1.83
C ALA A 31 11.24 -16.00 0.80
N ALA A 32 11.19 -16.81 -0.26
CA ALA A 32 12.18 -16.80 -1.32
C ALA A 32 12.26 -15.42 -1.99
N LEU A 33 11.12 -14.86 -2.43
CA LEU A 33 11.07 -13.54 -3.08
C LEU A 33 11.55 -12.40 -2.17
N LEU A 34 11.16 -12.40 -0.90
CA LEU A 34 11.51 -11.35 0.06
C LEU A 34 12.99 -11.44 0.50
N SER A 35 13.63 -12.59 0.34
CA SER A 35 15.05 -12.79 0.65
C SER A 35 16.00 -12.38 -0.48
N GLU A 36 15.47 -12.04 -1.66
CA GLU A 36 16.28 -11.58 -2.78
C GLU A 36 16.97 -10.24 -2.46
N ARG A 37 18.15 -10.01 -3.06
CA ARG A 37 18.87 -8.73 -2.90
C ARG A 37 18.00 -7.53 -3.35
N ALA A 38 17.18 -7.75 -4.35
CA ALA A 38 16.18 -6.81 -4.84
C ALA A 38 14.91 -7.61 -5.13
N VAL A 39 13.85 -7.35 -4.37
CA VAL A 39 12.57 -8.02 -4.50
C VAL A 39 11.96 -7.69 -5.86
N ASN A 40 11.66 -8.72 -6.65
CA ASN A 40 10.92 -8.56 -7.89
C ASN A 40 9.44 -8.22 -7.59
N VAL A 41 9.14 -6.93 -7.40
CA VAL A 41 7.80 -6.43 -7.08
C VAL A 41 6.74 -6.89 -8.10
N PRO A 42 7.01 -6.90 -9.43
CA PRO A 42 6.06 -7.44 -10.39
C PRO A 42 5.68 -8.91 -10.16
N GLN A 43 6.66 -9.74 -9.81
CA GLN A 43 6.45 -11.16 -9.51
C GLN A 43 5.76 -11.34 -8.15
N LEU A 44 6.10 -10.52 -7.16
CA LEU A 44 5.43 -10.50 -5.85
C LEU A 44 3.94 -10.18 -5.99
N LEU A 45 3.58 -9.16 -6.76
CA LEU A 45 2.20 -8.80 -7.04
C LEU A 45 1.45 -9.94 -7.72
N LYS A 46 2.07 -10.58 -8.73
CA LYS A 46 1.47 -11.71 -9.43
C LYS A 46 1.19 -12.87 -8.46
N LEU A 47 2.16 -13.20 -7.60
CA LEU A 47 2.02 -14.25 -6.60
C LEU A 47 0.90 -13.94 -5.60
N ALA A 48 0.83 -12.68 -5.12
CA ALA A 48 -0.22 -12.22 -4.21
C ALA A 48 -1.62 -12.29 -4.84
N LEU A 49 -1.76 -11.96 -6.13
CA LEU A 49 -3.02 -12.09 -6.87
C LEU A 49 -3.45 -13.54 -7.06
N GLU A 50 -2.50 -14.46 -7.27
CA GLU A 50 -2.79 -15.86 -7.56
C GLU A 50 -3.07 -16.68 -6.28
N LEU A 51 -2.35 -16.41 -5.19
CA LEU A 51 -2.36 -17.25 -3.98
C LEU A 51 -2.91 -16.54 -2.74
N GLY A 52 -3.15 -15.23 -2.81
CA GLY A 52 -3.39 -14.40 -1.63
C GLY A 52 -2.12 -14.16 -0.81
N ILE A 53 -2.16 -13.21 0.12
CA ILE A 53 -1.00 -12.91 0.98
C ILE A 53 -1.11 -13.68 2.29
N ALA A 54 -0.08 -14.46 2.63
CA ALA A 54 -0.03 -15.15 3.91
C ALA A 54 0.12 -14.16 5.08
N PRO A 55 -0.58 -14.37 6.22
CA PRO A 55 -0.71 -13.36 7.28
C PRO A 55 0.61 -12.77 7.80
N GLN A 56 1.62 -13.61 7.99
CA GLN A 56 2.93 -13.23 8.51
C GLN A 56 3.74 -12.33 7.56
N TYR A 57 3.43 -12.34 6.26
CA TYR A 57 4.10 -11.47 5.28
C TYR A 57 3.26 -10.24 4.91
N ARG A 58 1.99 -10.17 5.33
CA ARG A 58 1.04 -9.15 4.87
C ARG A 58 1.53 -7.73 5.08
N ALA A 59 1.93 -7.39 6.31
CA ALA A 59 2.46 -6.06 6.63
C ALA A 59 3.61 -5.67 5.70
N ARG A 60 4.60 -6.55 5.55
CA ARG A 60 5.79 -6.29 4.72
C ARG A 60 5.44 -6.13 3.25
N ILE A 61 4.60 -7.01 2.72
CA ILE A 61 4.18 -7.00 1.31
C ILE A 61 3.36 -5.75 1.01
N TRP A 62 2.45 -5.34 1.90
CA TRP A 62 1.68 -4.11 1.72
C TRP A 62 2.61 -2.90 1.63
N LEU A 63 3.53 -2.73 2.58
CA LEU A 63 4.50 -1.63 2.57
C LEU A 63 5.38 -1.60 1.30
N LEU A 64 5.76 -2.77 0.78
CA LEU A 64 6.49 -2.88 -0.50
C LEU A 64 5.63 -2.47 -1.68
N LEU A 65 4.42 -3.04 -1.78
CA LEU A 65 3.52 -2.84 -2.91
C LEU A 65 3.05 -1.39 -3.01
N VAL A 66 2.70 -0.75 -1.90
CA VAL A 66 2.33 0.68 -1.88
C VAL A 66 3.54 1.62 -1.97
N GLY A 67 4.76 1.09 -1.99
CA GLY A 67 5.99 1.86 -2.16
C GLY A 67 6.41 2.68 -0.94
N VAL A 68 5.98 2.29 0.27
CA VAL A 68 6.45 2.90 1.53
C VAL A 68 7.90 2.52 1.80
N ILE A 69 8.25 1.26 1.52
CA ILE A 69 9.63 0.75 1.56
C ILE A 69 10.13 0.37 0.15
N PRO A 70 11.43 0.54 -0.12
CA PRO A 70 12.01 0.23 -1.43
C PRO A 70 12.12 -1.30 -1.65
N PRO A 71 12.35 -1.77 -2.90
CA PRO A 71 12.47 -3.20 -3.19
C PRO A 71 13.78 -3.85 -2.68
N TYR A 72 14.65 -3.11 -1.98
CA TYR A 72 15.96 -3.60 -1.55
C TYR A 72 15.95 -3.90 -0.04
N PRO A 73 15.89 -5.18 0.39
CA PRO A 73 15.73 -5.52 1.81
C PRO A 73 16.82 -4.98 2.73
N GLY A 74 18.06 -4.88 2.22
CA GLY A 74 19.20 -4.38 2.99
C GLY A 74 19.07 -2.94 3.49
N ILE A 75 18.12 -2.16 2.97
CA ILE A 75 17.88 -0.76 3.39
C ILE A 75 16.50 -0.54 4.02
N TRP A 76 15.72 -1.59 4.26
CA TRP A 76 14.37 -1.43 4.84
C TRP A 76 14.39 -0.80 6.23
N SER A 77 15.33 -1.19 7.08
CA SER A 77 15.47 -0.62 8.43
C SER A 77 15.73 0.89 8.36
N PHE A 78 16.64 1.31 7.47
CA PHE A 78 16.92 2.72 7.23
C PHE A 78 15.67 3.44 6.69
N ALA A 79 15.02 2.91 5.65
CA ALA A 79 13.84 3.52 5.07
C ALA A 79 12.69 3.68 6.08
N LEU A 80 12.46 2.67 6.93
CA LEU A 80 11.43 2.75 7.99
C LEU A 80 11.80 3.74 9.09
N LYS A 81 13.09 3.87 9.44
CA LYS A 81 13.56 4.89 10.37
C LYS A 81 13.32 6.30 9.83
N GLU A 82 13.66 6.55 8.56
CA GLU A 82 13.38 7.84 7.92
C GLU A 82 11.88 8.12 7.82
N ARG A 83 11.07 7.10 7.50
CA ARG A 83 9.59 7.21 7.51
C ARG A 83 9.03 7.56 8.88
N ARG A 84 9.63 7.03 9.95
CA ARG A 84 9.25 7.37 11.32
C ARG A 84 9.60 8.83 11.65
N ALA A 85 10.81 9.28 11.35
CA ALA A 85 11.21 10.67 11.57
C ALA A 85 10.31 11.66 10.82
N MET A 86 10.02 11.41 9.54
CA MET A 86 9.09 12.27 8.79
C MET A 86 7.65 12.22 9.33
N PHE A 87 7.25 11.11 9.93
CA PHE A 87 5.93 11.01 10.56
C PHE A 87 5.88 11.84 11.85
N GLU A 88 6.93 11.80 12.67
CA GLU A 88 7.09 12.67 13.84
C GLU A 88 6.97 14.14 13.45
N ASP A 89 7.69 14.57 12.40
CA ASP A 89 7.60 15.94 11.87
C ASP A 89 6.16 16.33 11.46
N VAL A 90 5.43 15.40 10.81
CA VAL A 90 4.05 15.62 10.38
C VAL A 90 3.09 15.74 11.56
N VAL A 91 3.26 14.90 12.59
CA VAL A 91 2.45 14.93 13.81
C VAL A 91 2.66 16.23 14.56
N GLU A 92 3.91 16.65 14.76
CA GLU A 92 4.23 17.92 15.43
C GLU A 92 3.66 19.12 14.66
N ALA A 93 3.83 19.13 13.33
CA ALA A 93 3.28 20.20 12.48
C ALA A 93 1.75 20.24 12.54
N ALA A 94 1.07 19.09 12.46
CA ALA A 94 -0.38 19.00 12.55
C ALA A 94 -0.91 19.47 13.91
N GLN A 95 -0.21 19.14 15.01
CA GLN A 95 -0.56 19.61 16.34
C GLN A 95 -0.47 21.14 16.43
N VAL A 96 0.60 21.74 15.91
CA VAL A 96 0.78 23.20 15.89
C VAL A 96 -0.31 23.89 15.07
N LEU A 97 -0.65 23.33 13.90
CA LEU A 97 -1.71 23.88 13.05
C LEU A 97 -3.08 23.86 13.74
N GLN A 98 -3.43 22.74 14.38
CA GLN A 98 -4.70 22.63 15.11
C GLN A 98 -4.80 23.64 16.26
N THR A 99 -3.73 23.82 17.06
CA THR A 99 -3.72 24.82 18.14
C THR A 99 -3.84 26.25 17.62
N LYS A 100 -3.30 26.54 16.43
CA LYS A 100 -3.41 27.85 15.80
C LYS A 100 -4.85 28.15 15.39
N ASP A 101 -5.56 27.18 14.82
CA ASP A 101 -6.95 27.36 14.39
C ASP A 101 -7.89 27.62 15.56
N GLU A 102 -7.68 26.96 16.71
CA GLU A 102 -8.41 27.22 17.95
C GLU A 102 -8.25 28.67 18.44
N THR A 103 -7.03 29.21 18.37
CA THR A 103 -6.76 30.58 18.79
C THR A 103 -7.35 31.64 17.86
N ASN A 104 -7.67 31.28 16.62
CA ASN A 104 -8.19 32.21 15.60
C ASN A 104 -9.73 32.28 15.55
N GLY A 105 -10.43 31.51 16.38
CA GLY A 105 -11.86 31.70 16.67
C GLY A 105 -12.83 31.33 15.53
N ASP A 106 -12.44 30.45 14.60
CA ASP A 106 -13.36 29.96 13.57
C ASP A 106 -14.18 28.78 14.13
N GLU A 107 -15.46 29.03 14.45
CA GLU A 107 -16.41 28.11 15.12
C GLU A 107 -16.84 26.88 14.25
N GLY A 108 -15.98 26.42 13.33
CA GLY A 108 -16.39 25.57 12.21
C GLY A 108 -16.14 24.05 12.30
N SER A 109 -15.33 23.52 13.21
CA SER A 109 -15.14 22.06 13.30
C SER A 109 -14.75 21.56 14.70
N ASP A 110 -15.73 20.93 15.34
CA ASP A 110 -15.84 20.54 16.75
C ASP A 110 -15.11 19.24 17.14
N VAL A 111 -13.90 18.98 16.60
CA VAL A 111 -13.15 17.79 17.06
C VAL A 111 -11.64 18.06 17.13
N HIS A 112 -11.17 18.32 18.35
CA HIS A 112 -9.75 18.33 18.70
C HIS A 112 -9.20 16.90 18.80
N TYR A 113 -8.01 16.68 18.27
CA TYR A 113 -7.32 15.39 18.34
C TYR A 113 -5.92 15.60 18.89
N ASP A 114 -5.59 14.96 20.02
CA ASP A 114 -4.21 14.89 20.46
C ASP A 114 -3.43 13.97 19.51
N PHE A 115 -2.65 14.57 18.62
CA PHE A 115 -1.79 13.83 17.71
C PHE A 115 -0.50 13.38 18.38
N LEU A 116 -0.07 14.02 19.47
CA LEU A 116 1.16 13.65 20.18
C LEU A 116 1.04 12.27 20.84
N GLU A 117 -0.17 11.83 21.15
CA GLU A 117 -0.43 10.44 21.56
C GLU A 117 0.07 9.41 20.53
N LEU A 118 0.14 9.76 19.24
CA LEU A 118 0.65 8.88 18.18
C LEU A 118 2.18 8.70 18.23
N LEU A 119 2.89 9.58 18.97
CA LEU A 119 4.34 9.50 19.18
C LEU A 119 4.70 8.68 20.42
N GLY A 120 3.71 8.25 21.20
CA GLY A 120 3.96 7.40 22.36
C GLY A 120 4.73 6.14 21.96
N ASP A 121 5.67 5.73 22.82
CA ASP A 121 6.40 4.47 22.66
C ASP A 121 5.38 3.33 22.75
N GLY A 122 4.88 2.91 21.59
CA GLY A 122 4.02 1.75 21.47
C GLY A 122 4.79 0.54 21.97
N GLU A 123 4.50 0.09 23.19
CA GLU A 123 4.85 -1.25 23.62
C GLU A 123 4.38 -2.21 22.52
N GLU A 124 5.24 -3.11 22.07
CA GLU A 124 4.89 -4.12 21.07
C GLU A 124 3.80 -5.03 21.67
N ILE A 125 2.53 -4.63 21.54
CA ILE A 125 1.40 -5.45 21.96
C ILE A 125 1.33 -6.62 20.99
N ASP A 126 1.45 -7.84 21.52
CA ASP A 126 1.21 -9.07 20.77
C ASP A 126 -0.16 -9.00 20.09
N LYS A 127 -0.15 -9.04 18.74
CA LYS A 127 -1.35 -8.90 17.89
C LYS A 127 -2.48 -9.87 18.21
N GLU A 128 -2.20 -10.98 18.89
CA GLU A 128 -3.23 -12.00 19.21
C GLU A 128 -4.27 -11.54 20.24
N THR A 129 -4.03 -10.44 20.97
CA THR A 129 -4.97 -9.95 22.01
C THR A 129 -5.33 -8.46 21.90
N ALA A 130 -4.86 -7.76 20.87
CA ALA A 130 -5.15 -6.34 20.71
C ALA A 130 -6.65 -6.14 20.39
N PRO A 131 -7.35 -5.24 21.13
CA PRO A 131 -8.72 -4.89 20.81
C PRO A 131 -8.81 -4.28 19.39
N PRO A 132 -9.97 -4.39 18.72
CA PRO A 132 -10.16 -3.71 17.44
C PRO A 132 -9.93 -2.20 17.62
N PRO A 133 -9.41 -1.51 16.59
CA PRO A 133 -9.15 -0.08 16.66
C PRO A 133 -10.43 0.65 17.02
N SER A 134 -10.34 1.54 17.99
CA SER A 134 -11.43 2.43 18.36
C SER A 134 -11.78 3.33 17.17
N LEU A 135 -13.06 3.68 17.05
CA LEU A 135 -13.50 4.63 16.03
C LEU A 135 -12.74 5.96 16.12
N GLN A 136 -12.30 6.35 17.32
CA GLN A 136 -11.51 7.55 17.55
C GLN A 136 -10.12 7.48 16.93
N GLU A 137 -9.43 6.34 17.03
CA GLU A 137 -8.13 6.12 16.37
C GLU A 137 -8.25 6.20 14.85
N LEU A 138 -9.28 5.57 14.27
CA LEU A 138 -9.53 5.64 12.83
C LEU A 138 -9.77 7.07 12.37
N LYS A 139 -10.63 7.80 13.10
CA LYS A 139 -10.90 9.22 12.78
C LYS A 139 -9.66 10.09 12.94
N ARG A 140 -8.81 9.83 13.94
CA ARG A 140 -7.54 10.55 14.14
C ARG A 140 -6.60 10.36 12.96
N LEU A 141 -6.41 9.12 12.48
CA LEU A 141 -5.60 8.85 11.28
C LEU A 141 -6.14 9.59 10.05
N VAL A 142 -7.46 9.55 9.84
CA VAL A 142 -8.13 10.28 8.75
C VAL A 142 -7.91 11.79 8.86
N HIS A 143 -8.05 12.35 10.06
CA HIS A 143 -7.85 13.78 10.32
C HIS A 143 -6.40 14.20 10.12
N LEU A 144 -5.44 13.38 10.58
CA LEU A 144 -4.00 13.62 10.35
C LEU A 144 -3.68 13.65 8.85
N HIS A 145 -4.19 12.68 8.09
CA HIS A 145 -3.98 12.65 6.64
C HIS A 145 -4.59 13.86 5.94
N ARG A 146 -5.80 14.29 6.32
CA ARG A 146 -6.43 15.49 5.76
C ARG A 146 -5.61 16.74 6.04
N THR A 147 -5.11 16.90 7.27
CA THR A 147 -4.23 18.00 7.67
C THR A 147 -2.93 17.98 6.87
N TYR A 148 -2.27 16.81 6.80
CA TYR A 148 -1.08 16.61 5.99
C TYR A 148 -1.29 17.00 4.52
N ARG A 149 -2.41 16.56 3.91
CA ARG A 149 -2.67 16.85 2.50
C ARG A 149 -2.94 18.33 2.23
N ARG A 150 -3.77 18.96 3.05
CA ARG A 150 -4.21 20.35 2.85
C ARG A 150 -3.12 21.36 3.20
N GLU A 151 -2.46 21.15 4.32
CA GLU A 151 -1.60 22.17 4.93
C GLU A 151 -0.10 21.90 4.77
N ILE A 152 0.33 20.64 4.63
CA ILE A 152 1.76 20.28 4.68
C ILE A 152 2.31 19.89 3.30
N ALA A 153 1.67 18.94 2.63
CA ALA A 153 2.24 18.26 1.47
C ALA A 153 1.93 18.95 0.14
N ALA A 154 0.74 19.51 0.01
CA ALA A 154 0.21 19.91 -1.29
C ALA A 154 -0.74 21.11 -1.16
N CYS A 155 -0.20 22.25 -0.70
CA CYS A 155 -0.90 23.52 -0.82
C CYS A 155 -1.37 23.68 -2.27
N ASP A 156 -2.68 23.75 -2.47
CA ASP A 156 -3.37 23.95 -3.76
C ASP A 156 -3.53 22.74 -4.71
N ALA A 157 -3.22 21.51 -4.30
CA ALA A 157 -3.54 20.34 -5.13
C ALA A 157 -5.04 19.97 -5.04
N PRO A 158 -5.65 19.48 -6.13
CA PRO A 158 -7.02 18.97 -6.08
C PRO A 158 -7.12 17.82 -5.09
N LEU A 159 -8.23 17.78 -4.34
CA LEU A 159 -8.51 16.69 -3.41
C LEU A 159 -8.56 15.37 -4.18
N LEU A 160 -7.95 14.33 -3.60
CA LEU A 160 -8.04 12.99 -4.19
C LEU A 160 -9.51 12.52 -4.19
N TYR A 161 -9.86 11.78 -5.24
CA TYR A 161 -11.16 11.12 -5.35
C TYR A 161 -11.44 10.27 -4.11
N GLY A 162 -12.63 10.45 -3.52
CA GLY A 162 -13.05 9.77 -2.30
C GLY A 162 -12.60 10.41 -0.98
N VAL A 163 -11.77 11.47 -0.97
CA VAL A 163 -11.34 12.12 0.30
C VAL A 163 -12.48 12.82 1.05
N ASP A 164 -13.54 13.16 0.35
CA ASP A 164 -14.75 13.74 0.96
C ASP A 164 -15.72 12.67 1.50
N ASP A 165 -15.48 11.39 1.18
CA ASP A 165 -16.30 10.26 1.61
C ASP A 165 -15.76 9.69 2.94
N PRO A 166 -16.43 9.95 4.08
CA PRO A 166 -15.95 9.50 5.37
C PRO A 166 -15.99 7.97 5.53
N ASP A 167 -16.95 7.28 4.91
CA ASP A 167 -17.12 5.83 5.06
C ASP A 167 -16.03 5.08 4.29
N PHE A 168 -15.64 5.60 3.12
CA PHE A 168 -14.47 5.14 2.38
C PHE A 168 -13.19 5.32 3.21
N LEU A 169 -12.93 6.53 3.71
CA LEU A 169 -11.72 6.82 4.47
C LEU A 169 -11.59 5.98 5.75
N LEU A 170 -12.69 5.83 6.49
CA LEU A 170 -12.72 4.98 7.68
C LEU A 170 -12.52 3.50 7.33
N SER A 171 -13.04 3.04 6.18
CA SER A 171 -12.83 1.67 5.73
C SER A 171 -11.37 1.38 5.37
N VAL A 172 -10.71 2.31 4.65
CA VAL A 172 -9.27 2.20 4.34
C VAL A 172 -8.46 2.24 5.64
N ALA A 173 -8.77 3.16 6.56
CA ALA A 173 -8.09 3.28 7.85
C ALA A 173 -8.21 1.98 8.66
N ARG A 174 -9.42 1.43 8.79
CA ARG A 174 -9.66 0.18 9.52
C ARG A 174 -8.79 -0.97 9.00
N VAL A 175 -8.75 -1.14 7.68
CA VAL A 175 -7.97 -2.21 7.06
C VAL A 175 -6.47 -2.00 7.27
N VAL A 176 -5.99 -0.75 7.20
CA VAL A 176 -4.61 -0.41 7.51
C VAL A 176 -4.25 -0.75 8.96
N TYR A 177 -5.14 -0.48 9.93
CA TYR A 177 -4.96 -0.86 11.33
C TYR A 177 -4.93 -2.37 11.55
N GLU A 178 -5.73 -3.13 10.79
CA GLU A 178 -5.74 -4.59 10.84
C GLU A 178 -4.40 -5.19 10.35
N VAL A 179 -3.79 -4.56 9.33
CA VAL A 179 -2.56 -5.04 8.70
C VAL A 179 -1.30 -4.58 9.45
N LEU A 180 -1.23 -3.31 9.87
CA LEU A 180 -0.01 -2.67 10.38
C LEU A 180 -0.11 -2.34 11.88
N THR A 181 1.02 -2.42 12.58
CA THR A 181 1.10 -2.11 14.03
C THR A 181 1.63 -0.73 14.31
N GLN A 182 2.64 -0.29 13.56
CA GLN A 182 3.36 0.95 13.83
C GLN A 182 2.60 2.14 13.25
N GLU A 183 2.41 3.22 14.02
CA GLU A 183 1.64 4.41 13.61
C GLU A 183 2.22 5.08 12.35
N ALA A 184 3.54 5.23 12.29
CA ALA A 184 4.20 5.77 11.10
C ALA A 184 3.92 4.92 9.85
N GLU A 185 3.97 3.60 9.97
CA GLU A 185 3.67 2.69 8.86
C GLU A 185 2.19 2.79 8.44
N ARG A 186 1.27 2.86 9.41
CA ARG A 186 -0.16 3.08 9.18
C ARG A 186 -0.40 4.36 8.38
N PHE A 187 0.19 5.47 8.82
CA PHE A 187 0.05 6.76 8.15
C PHE A 187 0.53 6.75 6.70
N TRP A 188 1.74 6.24 6.46
CA TRP A 188 2.30 6.22 5.11
C TRP A 188 1.58 5.22 4.20
N CYS A 189 1.19 4.05 4.72
CA CYS A 189 0.43 3.07 3.95
C CYS A 189 -0.96 3.60 3.60
N PHE A 190 -1.67 4.20 4.56
CA PHE A 190 -2.96 4.86 4.34
C PHE A 190 -2.86 5.92 3.25
N THR A 191 -1.90 6.84 3.36
CA THR A 191 -1.67 7.90 2.37
C THR A 191 -1.43 7.34 0.97
N ARG A 192 -0.58 6.31 0.85
CA ARG A 192 -0.27 5.68 -0.46
C ARG A 192 -1.43 4.87 -1.03
N LEU A 193 -2.26 4.24 -0.20
CA LEU A 193 -3.46 3.55 -0.66
C LEU A 193 -4.48 4.52 -1.24
N LEU A 194 -4.68 5.68 -0.61
CA LEU A 194 -5.59 6.70 -1.14
C LEU A 194 -5.11 7.25 -2.49
N GLU A 195 -3.81 7.50 -2.63
CA GLU A 195 -3.21 7.88 -3.92
C GLU A 195 -3.40 6.78 -4.98
N LEU A 196 -3.19 5.52 -4.60
CA LEU A 196 -3.37 4.39 -5.50
C LEU A 196 -4.83 4.26 -5.98
N PHE A 197 -5.81 4.38 -5.08
CA PHE A 197 -7.21 4.29 -5.43
C PHE A 197 -7.68 5.48 -6.27
N HIS A 198 -7.23 6.70 -5.94
CA HIS A 198 -7.50 7.87 -6.76
C HIS A 198 -7.05 7.67 -8.22
N ASP A 199 -5.85 7.13 -8.42
CA ASP A 199 -5.27 6.98 -9.76
C ASP A 199 -5.80 5.75 -10.52
N GLY A 200 -6.35 4.76 -9.82
CA GLY A 200 -6.47 3.40 -10.34
C GLY A 200 -7.81 2.71 -10.19
N LEU A 201 -8.66 3.13 -9.25
CA LEU A 201 -9.83 2.33 -8.85
C LEU A 201 -10.86 2.19 -9.98
N GLU A 202 -11.14 3.28 -10.70
CA GLU A 202 -12.07 3.31 -11.85
C GLU A 202 -11.61 2.45 -13.03
N LEU A 203 -10.34 2.03 -13.02
CA LEU A 203 -9.70 1.29 -14.11
C LEU A 203 -9.75 -0.23 -13.90
N VAL A 204 -10.17 -0.68 -12.72
CA VAL A 204 -10.33 -2.10 -12.39
C VAL A 204 -11.53 -2.66 -13.16
N ASP A 205 -11.42 -3.90 -13.65
CA ASP A 205 -12.50 -4.62 -14.33
C ASP A 205 -12.94 -5.85 -13.50
N PRO A 206 -14.23 -5.97 -13.10
CA PRO A 206 -15.29 -4.98 -13.28
C PRO A 206 -15.01 -3.67 -12.51
N VAL A 207 -15.59 -2.56 -12.97
CA VAL A 207 -15.45 -1.24 -12.34
C VAL A 207 -15.81 -1.34 -10.87
N VAL A 208 -14.89 -0.92 -10.01
CA VAL A 208 -15.05 -0.93 -8.56
C VAL A 208 -15.43 0.47 -8.10
N THR A 209 -16.58 0.58 -7.45
CA THR A 209 -17.07 1.84 -6.87
C THR A 209 -16.68 1.94 -5.39
N LEU A 210 -16.64 3.14 -4.83
CA LEU A 210 -16.18 3.37 -3.45
C LEU A 210 -17.02 2.61 -2.41
N ASP A 211 -18.32 2.48 -2.65
CA ASP A 211 -19.27 1.78 -1.80
C ASP A 211 -18.95 0.29 -1.63
N THR A 212 -18.30 -0.33 -2.61
CA THR A 212 -17.85 -1.73 -2.49
C THR A 212 -16.74 -1.91 -1.45
N LEU A 213 -16.04 -0.83 -1.09
CA LEU A 213 -14.98 -0.83 -0.08
C LEU A 213 -15.53 -0.53 1.32
N TYR A 214 -16.78 -0.09 1.43
CA TYR A 214 -17.39 0.21 2.73
C TYR A 214 -17.49 -1.06 3.57
N ASN A 215 -16.79 -1.07 4.71
CA ASN A 215 -16.76 -2.21 5.64
C ASN A 215 -16.35 -3.55 5.00
N ALA A 216 -15.72 -3.55 3.81
CA ALA A 216 -15.31 -4.76 3.10
C ALA A 216 -14.34 -5.58 3.96
N PRO A 217 -14.49 -6.91 4.09
CA PRO A 217 -13.55 -7.72 4.86
C PRO A 217 -12.13 -7.57 4.28
N LEU A 218 -11.11 -7.75 5.12
CA LEU A 218 -9.71 -7.56 4.73
C LEU A 218 -9.34 -8.28 3.43
N ALA A 219 -9.84 -9.52 3.24
CA ALA A 219 -9.57 -10.31 2.03
C ALA A 219 -10.14 -9.66 0.76
N ASP A 220 -11.36 -9.14 0.81
CA ASP A 220 -12.01 -8.51 -0.35
C ASP A 220 -11.34 -7.17 -0.67
N PHE A 221 -11.02 -6.38 0.37
CA PHE A 221 -10.27 -5.15 0.22
C PHE A 221 -8.87 -5.41 -0.36
N GLU A 222 -8.15 -6.41 0.14
CA GLU A 222 -6.84 -6.83 -0.37
C GLU A 222 -6.94 -7.21 -1.85
N GLY A 223 -8.00 -7.92 -2.26
CA GLY A 223 -8.26 -8.23 -3.66
C GLY A 223 -8.43 -6.99 -4.54
N VAL A 224 -9.19 -5.99 -4.09
CA VAL A 224 -9.34 -4.71 -4.83
C VAL A 224 -8.01 -3.95 -4.88
N PHE A 225 -7.30 -3.86 -3.76
CA PHE A 225 -5.98 -3.24 -3.66
C PHE A 225 -5.00 -3.83 -4.69
N LEU A 226 -4.85 -5.16 -4.70
CA LEU A 226 -3.93 -5.84 -5.61
C LEU A 226 -4.31 -5.67 -7.09
N ARG A 227 -5.61 -5.75 -7.42
CA ARG A 227 -6.08 -5.52 -8.80
C ARG A 227 -5.84 -4.09 -9.25
N THR A 228 -6.10 -3.11 -8.38
CA THR A 228 -5.84 -1.69 -8.66
C THR A 228 -4.37 -1.46 -8.99
N LEU A 229 -3.48 -2.04 -8.18
CA LEU A 229 -2.03 -1.94 -8.39
C LEU A 229 -1.59 -2.58 -9.69
N ASP A 230 -2.13 -3.75 -10.04
CA ASP A 230 -1.81 -4.43 -11.29
C ASP A 230 -2.24 -3.64 -12.52
N VAL A 231 -3.44 -3.05 -12.50
CA VAL A 231 -3.93 -2.18 -13.58
C VAL A 231 -3.02 -0.96 -13.73
N LYS A 232 -2.71 -0.26 -12.62
CA LYS A 232 -1.81 0.91 -12.63
C LYS A 232 -0.43 0.54 -13.20
N ARG A 233 0.12 -0.61 -12.80
CA ARG A 233 1.39 -1.12 -13.33
C ARG A 233 1.34 -1.40 -14.83
N ARG A 234 0.30 -2.09 -15.32
CA ARG A 234 0.16 -2.43 -16.74
C ARG A 234 0.09 -1.17 -17.61
N ARG A 235 -0.57 -0.11 -17.13
CA ARG A 235 -0.63 1.19 -17.81
C ARG A 235 0.74 1.88 -17.88
N LEU A 236 1.46 1.96 -16.77
CA LEU A 236 2.81 2.54 -16.77
C LEU A 236 3.75 1.83 -17.75
N THR A 237 3.64 0.50 -17.87
CA THR A 237 4.41 -0.26 -18.86
C THR A 237 3.96 0.04 -20.30
N ALA A 238 2.66 0.13 -20.56
CA ALA A 238 2.11 0.45 -21.88
C ALA A 238 2.47 1.87 -22.34
N ASP A 239 2.40 2.85 -21.45
CA ASP A 239 2.73 4.25 -21.72
C ASP A 239 4.24 4.44 -21.89
N GLY A 240 5.05 3.75 -21.08
CA GLY A 240 6.51 3.72 -21.23
C GLY A 240 6.97 3.13 -22.56
N MET A 241 6.30 2.07 -23.04
CA MET A 241 6.56 1.51 -24.37
C MET A 241 6.12 2.47 -25.49
N SER A 242 5.00 3.17 -25.32
CA SER A 242 4.51 4.16 -26.30
C SER A 242 5.45 5.36 -26.46
N SER A 243 6.03 5.85 -25.35
CA SER A 243 7.04 6.93 -25.37
C SER A 243 8.33 6.53 -26.10
N LEU A 244 8.75 5.27 -25.95
CA LEU A 244 9.91 4.70 -26.66
C LEU A 244 9.67 4.52 -28.16
N HIS A 245 8.44 4.19 -28.57
CA HIS A 245 8.06 4.11 -29.99
C HIS A 245 8.02 5.49 -30.67
N MET A 246 7.59 6.54 -29.96
CA MET A 246 7.60 7.92 -30.46
C MET A 246 9.02 8.44 -30.74
N LEU A 247 9.99 8.14 -29.86
CA LEU A 247 11.39 8.52 -30.05
C LEU A 247 12.10 7.74 -31.17
N LYS A 248 11.60 6.54 -31.50
CA LYS A 248 12.16 5.74 -32.60
C LYS A 248 11.59 6.15 -33.96
N SER A 249 10.34 6.60 -34.00
CA SER A 249 9.71 7.10 -35.24
C SER A 249 10.29 8.42 -35.73
N SER A 250 10.79 9.30 -34.85
CA SER A 250 11.39 10.56 -35.26
C SER A 250 12.77 10.40 -35.89
N HIS A 251 13.45 9.27 -35.63
CA HIS A 251 14.81 9.05 -36.13
C HIS A 251 14.86 8.44 -37.54
N ASP A 252 13.78 7.80 -38.00
CA ASP A 252 13.71 7.15 -39.32
C ASP A 252 13.19 8.09 -40.44
N GLU A 253 12.54 9.22 -40.11
CA GLU A 253 12.06 10.17 -41.13
C GLU A 253 13.16 11.14 -41.63
N GLU A 254 14.25 11.34 -40.89
CA GLU A 254 15.29 12.32 -41.27
C GLU A 254 16.35 11.76 -42.23
N TYR A 255 16.44 10.44 -42.42
CA TYR A 255 17.38 9.80 -43.35
C TYR A 255 16.80 9.43 -44.73
N GLY A 256 15.50 9.63 -44.96
CA GLY A 256 14.83 9.22 -46.20
C GLY A 256 14.82 10.25 -47.36
N ARG A 257 15.28 11.48 -47.14
CA ARG A 257 15.07 12.61 -48.08
C ARG A 257 16.33 13.16 -48.76
N ARG A 258 17.36 12.34 -48.95
CA ARG A 258 18.50 12.67 -49.83
C ARG A 258 18.88 11.48 -50.71
N ARG A 259 18.19 11.34 -51.84
CA ARG A 259 18.73 10.75 -53.07
C ARG A 259 18.18 11.50 -54.26
#